data_AF-G3Q3S5-F1
#
_entry.id   AF-G3Q3S5-F1
#
_cell.length_a   1.000
_cell.length_b   1.000
_cell.length_c   1.000
_cell.angle_alpha   90.00
_cell.angle_beta   90.00
_cell.angle_gamma   90.00
#
_symmetry.space_group_name_H-M   'P 1'
#
loop_
_entity.id
_entity.type
_entity.pdbx_description
1 polymer ?
#
loop_
_entity_poly.entity_id
_entity_poly.type
_entity_poly.pdbx_seq_one_letter_code
_entity_poly.pdbx_strand_id
1 'polypeptide(L)'
;MFFMDDVEPSVQQTAKGLSVFLSSLYIIKHKGLGVSRTDLIGYIRKLTGCHPLAQSLHQLICRNEITSKNQKIAVVEGLYMLFRELLPQLGRSHGEKIIEDLDVFEYSTCCWAYLLSEAKSETSDHESYAPRSLTSDEGSRFCDPVTVTGIPGVLERAVVLQKIKDGEKIPHYPKEVLRETSLQRATDIEKILLSVHPSLKTYYLSMSHASVTGLNFYINTQKAFGDMAEELKAFPQLNVSPPLRLKD
;
A
#
# COMPACT_ATOMS: atom_id res chain seq x y z
N MET A 1 -12.96 0.36 -7.60
CA MET A 1 -12.25 0.03 -8.85
C MET A 1 -10.99 0.90 -8.91
N PHE A 2 -9.78 0.32 -8.93
CA PHE A 2 -8.52 1.10 -8.84
C PHE A 2 -8.25 1.91 -10.11
N PHE A 3 -8.39 1.28 -11.28
CA PHE A 3 -8.02 1.80 -12.60
C PHE A 3 -9.06 2.75 -13.23
N MET A 4 -9.79 3.48 -12.39
CA MET A 4 -10.62 4.61 -12.83
C MET A 4 -9.81 5.89 -12.64
N ASP A 5 -9.98 6.85 -13.54
CA ASP A 5 -9.30 8.15 -13.49
C ASP A 5 -10.01 9.08 -12.48
N ASP A 6 -9.77 8.84 -11.19
CA ASP A 6 -10.37 9.59 -10.07
C ASP A 6 -9.33 10.16 -9.08
N VAL A 7 -8.04 10.06 -9.44
CA VAL A 7 -6.90 10.61 -8.70
C VAL A 7 -5.99 11.33 -9.68
N GLU A 8 -5.91 12.65 -9.51
CA GLU A 8 -4.95 13.49 -10.22
C GLU A 8 -3.62 13.48 -9.45
N PRO A 9 -2.49 13.09 -10.07
CA PRO A 9 -1.18 13.14 -9.42
C PRO A 9 -0.77 14.58 -9.09
N SER A 10 -0.11 14.77 -7.96
CA SER A 10 0.40 16.09 -7.53
C SER A 10 1.44 16.65 -8.49
N VAL A 11 2.27 15.78 -9.07
CA VAL A 11 3.14 16.12 -10.19
C VAL A 11 2.47 15.68 -11.48
N GLN A 12 2.09 16.64 -12.32
CA GLN A 12 1.41 16.37 -13.59
C GLN A 12 2.20 15.35 -14.43
N GLN A 13 1.49 14.37 -14.98
CA GLN A 13 2.06 13.33 -15.85
C GLN A 13 1.41 13.40 -17.23
N THR A 14 2.12 12.97 -18.27
CA THR A 14 1.50 12.86 -19.60
C THR A 14 0.38 11.82 -19.61
N ALA A 15 -0.61 11.99 -20.48
CA ALA A 15 -1.66 10.98 -20.68
C ALA A 15 -1.09 9.61 -21.09
N LYS A 16 0.02 9.63 -21.84
CA LYS A 16 0.77 8.42 -22.20
C LYS A 16 1.40 7.79 -20.96
N GLY A 17 2.06 8.58 -20.11
CA GLY A 17 2.66 8.13 -18.86
C GLY A 17 1.64 7.47 -17.94
N LEU A 18 0.52 8.14 -17.68
CA LEU A 18 -0.58 7.57 -16.90
C LEU A 18 -1.09 6.25 -17.48
N SER A 19 -1.23 6.17 -18.81
CA SER A 19 -1.65 4.93 -19.47
C SER A 19 -0.64 3.79 -19.28
N VAL A 20 0.66 4.07 -19.40
CA VAL A 20 1.75 3.10 -19.18
C VAL A 20 1.80 2.66 -17.71
N PHE A 21 1.70 3.60 -16.78
CA PHE A 21 1.66 3.34 -15.34
C PHE A 21 0.49 2.42 -14.95
N LEU A 22 -0.74 2.79 -15.33
CA LEU A 22 -1.93 2.01 -14.98
C LEU A 22 -1.92 0.63 -15.64
N SER A 23 -1.48 0.54 -16.90
CA SER A 23 -1.41 -0.74 -17.62
C SER A 23 -0.35 -1.68 -17.03
N SER A 24 0.83 -1.15 -16.70
CA SER A 24 1.88 -1.94 -16.05
C SER A 24 1.47 -2.38 -14.64
N LEU A 25 0.88 -1.50 -13.83
CA LEU A 25 0.33 -1.87 -12.52
C LEU A 25 -0.79 -2.93 -12.61
N TYR A 26 -1.63 -2.84 -13.65
CA TYR A 26 -2.63 -3.88 -13.93
C TYR A 26 -1.97 -5.24 -14.19
N ILE A 27 -0.87 -5.26 -14.94
CA ILE A 27 -0.08 -6.48 -15.16
C ILE A 27 0.54 -7.00 -13.87
N ILE A 28 1.16 -6.14 -13.04
CA ILE A 28 1.68 -6.55 -11.72
C ILE A 28 0.58 -7.20 -10.87
N LYS A 29 -0.63 -6.62 -10.88
CA LYS A 29 -1.78 -7.12 -10.13
C LYS A 29 -2.29 -8.46 -10.64
N HIS A 30 -2.40 -8.64 -11.96
CA HIS A 30 -3.14 -9.76 -12.53
C HIS A 30 -2.28 -10.87 -13.12
N LYS A 31 -1.06 -10.59 -13.57
CA LYS A 31 -0.16 -11.57 -14.16
C LYS A 31 0.87 -12.02 -13.13
N GLY A 32 1.14 -13.33 -13.07
CA GLY A 32 2.29 -13.86 -12.33
C GLY A 32 3.56 -13.55 -13.11
N LEU A 33 4.49 -12.82 -12.49
CA LEU A 33 5.78 -12.43 -13.10
C LEU A 33 6.96 -13.22 -12.54
N GLY A 34 6.71 -14.38 -11.93
CA GLY A 34 7.75 -15.26 -11.38
C GLY A 34 8.46 -14.71 -10.14
N VAL A 35 7.93 -13.65 -9.53
CA VAL A 35 8.40 -13.04 -8.28
C VAL A 35 7.23 -13.01 -7.30
N SER A 36 7.48 -13.31 -6.02
CA SER A 36 6.43 -13.20 -5.01
C SER A 36 5.96 -11.76 -4.90
N ARG A 37 4.64 -11.57 -4.80
CA ARG A 37 4.06 -10.24 -4.57
C ARG A 37 4.48 -9.68 -3.22
N THR A 38 4.65 -10.54 -2.21
CA THR A 38 5.12 -10.14 -0.88
C THR A 38 6.58 -9.70 -0.90
N ASP A 39 7.45 -10.39 -1.66
CA ASP A 39 8.85 -10.00 -1.83
C ASP A 39 8.95 -8.63 -2.53
N LEU A 40 8.15 -8.40 -3.58
CA LEU A 40 8.08 -7.11 -4.27
C LEU A 40 7.65 -5.97 -3.33
N ILE A 41 6.58 -6.18 -2.54
CA ILE A 41 6.08 -5.18 -1.60
C ILE A 41 7.10 -4.92 -0.49
N GLY A 42 7.73 -5.97 0.03
CA GLY A 42 8.77 -5.86 1.04
C GLY A 42 9.97 -5.09 0.53
N TYR A 43 10.40 -5.34 -0.70
CA TYR A 43 11.47 -4.59 -1.34
C TYR A 43 11.10 -3.11 -1.53
N ILE A 44 9.88 -2.81 -2.01
CA ILE A 44 9.38 -1.43 -2.13
C ILE A 44 9.34 -0.73 -0.76
N ARG A 45 8.87 -1.40 0.29
CA ARG A 45 8.85 -0.83 1.66
C ARG A 45 10.26 -0.57 2.15
N LYS A 46 11.18 -1.51 1.94
CA LYS A 46 12.60 -1.37 2.28
C LYS A 46 13.23 -0.17 1.57
N LEU A 47 12.98 0.02 0.28
CA LEU A 47 13.51 1.18 -0.45
C LEU A 47 12.91 2.50 0.03
N THR A 48 11.59 2.57 0.14
CA THR A 48 10.86 3.84 0.34
C THR A 48 10.71 4.25 1.80
N GLY A 49 10.70 3.29 2.74
CA GLY A 49 10.21 3.50 4.11
C GLY A 49 8.72 3.83 4.21
N CYS A 50 8.00 3.85 3.08
CA CYS A 50 6.63 4.35 3.00
C CYS A 50 5.62 3.23 3.34
N HIS A 51 5.20 3.19 4.61
CA HIS A 51 4.23 2.22 5.09
C HIS A 51 2.86 2.33 4.38
N PRO A 52 2.28 3.53 4.14
CA PRO A 52 1.02 3.65 3.41
C PRO A 52 1.08 3.09 1.99
N LEU A 53 2.20 3.27 1.27
CA LEU A 53 2.40 2.71 -0.06
C LEU A 53 2.39 1.18 0.00
N ALA A 54 3.25 0.58 0.84
CA ALA A 54 3.36 -0.87 0.97
C ALA A 54 2.02 -1.52 1.37
N GLN A 55 1.34 -0.92 2.35
CA GLN A 55 0.02 -1.35 2.81
C GLN A 55 -1.03 -1.30 1.67
N SER A 56 -1.06 -0.21 0.90
CA SER A 56 -2.00 -0.04 -0.20
C SER A 56 -1.70 -1.00 -1.37
N LEU A 57 -0.43 -1.24 -1.68
CA LEU A 57 0.00 -2.22 -2.67
C LEU A 57 -0.36 -3.65 -2.25
N HIS A 58 -0.19 -4.01 -0.97
CA HIS A 58 -0.61 -5.31 -0.46
C HIS A 58 -2.10 -5.55 -0.67
N GLN A 59 -2.94 -4.57 -0.33
CA GLN A 59 -4.38 -4.69 -0.51
C GLN A 59 -4.78 -4.75 -1.99
N LEU A 60 -4.12 -3.96 -2.84
CA LEU A 60 -4.38 -3.94 -4.27
C LEU A 60 -3.95 -5.23 -4.98
N ILE A 61 -2.71 -5.68 -4.74
CA ILE A 61 -2.03 -6.72 -5.53
C ILE A 61 -2.20 -8.11 -4.91
N CYS A 62 -2.13 -8.23 -3.58
CA CYS A 62 -2.22 -9.53 -2.91
C CYS A 62 -3.66 -9.91 -2.56
N ARG A 63 -4.48 -8.94 -2.13
CA ARG A 63 -5.84 -9.20 -1.63
C ARG A 63 -6.95 -8.92 -2.64
N ASN A 64 -6.64 -8.19 -3.72
CA ASN A 64 -7.63 -7.74 -4.71
C ASN A 64 -8.82 -6.99 -4.06
N GLU A 65 -8.54 -6.21 -3.01
CA GLU A 65 -9.55 -5.45 -2.27
C GLU A 65 -9.95 -4.17 -3.02
N ILE A 66 -11.13 -3.64 -2.68
CA ILE A 66 -11.55 -2.32 -3.14
C ILE A 66 -10.70 -1.27 -2.43
N THR A 67 -9.91 -0.54 -3.22
CA THR A 67 -9.08 0.55 -2.73
C THR A 67 -9.87 1.85 -2.60
N SER A 68 -9.72 2.53 -1.47
CA SER A 68 -10.21 3.90 -1.25
C SER A 68 -9.40 4.93 -2.03
N LYS A 69 -9.93 6.16 -2.12
CA LYS A 69 -9.21 7.28 -2.75
C LYS A 69 -7.85 7.54 -2.10
N ASN A 70 -7.77 7.46 -0.76
CA ASN A 70 -6.51 7.67 -0.03
C ASN A 70 -5.48 6.58 -0.35
N GLN A 71 -5.91 5.32 -0.50
CA GLN A 71 -5.02 4.23 -0.90
C GLN A 71 -4.52 4.41 -2.33
N LYS A 72 -5.39 4.88 -3.25
CA LYS A 72 -4.98 5.22 -4.61
C LYS A 72 -3.94 6.33 -4.64
N ILE A 73 -4.17 7.42 -3.90
CA ILE A 73 -3.20 8.52 -3.75
C ILE A 73 -1.86 7.98 -3.23
N ALA A 74 -1.88 7.16 -2.17
CA ALA A 74 -0.67 6.58 -1.62
C ALA A 74 0.12 5.73 -2.63
N VAL A 75 -0.58 4.99 -3.50
CA VAL A 75 0.05 4.20 -4.58
C VAL A 75 0.61 5.11 -5.68
N VAL A 76 -0.18 6.07 -6.17
CA VAL A 76 0.23 6.97 -7.26
C VAL A 76 1.42 7.82 -6.85
N GLU A 77 1.31 8.54 -5.73
CA GLU A 77 2.37 9.44 -5.25
C GLU A 77 3.60 8.67 -4.78
N GLY A 78 3.40 7.55 -4.08
CA GLY A 78 4.49 6.73 -3.57
C GLY A 78 5.31 6.09 -4.69
N LEU A 79 4.65 5.59 -5.74
CA LEU A 79 5.35 5.04 -6.91
C LEU A 79 5.96 6.12 -7.79
N TYR A 80 5.35 7.31 -7.90
CA TYR A 80 5.99 8.44 -8.56
C TYR A 80 7.34 8.78 -7.92
N MET A 81 7.36 8.97 -6.59
CA MET A 81 8.60 9.27 -5.85
C MET A 81 9.64 8.16 -6.03
N LEU A 82 9.23 6.90 -5.92
CA LEU A 82 10.14 5.76 -6.11
C LEU A 82 10.71 5.72 -7.55
N PHE A 83 9.86 5.85 -8.56
CA PHE A 83 10.29 5.78 -9.95
C PHE A 83 11.19 6.97 -10.30
N ARG A 84 10.88 8.16 -9.78
CA ARG A 84 11.72 9.34 -9.99
C ARG A 84 13.14 9.15 -9.47
N GLU A 85 13.29 8.49 -8.33
CA GLU A 85 14.59 8.18 -7.71
C GLU A 85 15.34 7.02 -8.41
N LEU A 86 14.60 6.09 -9.02
CA LEU A 86 15.20 5.04 -9.86
C LEU A 86 15.75 5.60 -11.18
N LEU A 87 15.04 6.54 -11.78
CA LEU A 87 15.38 7.10 -13.08
C LEU A 87 16.54 8.10 -13.00
N PRO A 88 17.35 8.25 -14.07
CA PRO A 88 18.41 9.25 -14.12
C PRO A 88 17.93 10.65 -13.72
N GLN A 89 18.66 11.29 -12.82
CA GLN A 89 18.38 12.65 -12.36
C GLN A 89 18.95 13.71 -13.33
N LEU A 90 18.33 14.89 -13.36
CA LEU A 90 18.89 16.06 -14.03
C LEU A 90 20.32 16.31 -13.49
N GLY A 91 21.32 16.33 -14.39
CA GLY A 91 22.71 16.68 -14.04
C GLY A 91 23.62 15.52 -13.66
N ARG A 92 23.13 14.27 -13.62
CA ARG A 92 24.00 13.07 -13.58
C ARG A 92 24.11 12.52 -14.99
N SER A 93 25.29 12.71 -15.60
CA SER A 93 25.60 12.35 -16.98
C SER A 93 25.48 10.85 -17.22
N HIS A 94 24.30 10.38 -17.60
CA HIS A 94 24.07 9.06 -18.21
C HIS A 94 23.35 9.34 -19.54
N GLY A 95 24.07 9.06 -20.63
CA GLY A 95 23.79 9.58 -21.96
C GLY A 95 22.34 9.49 -22.43
N GLU A 96 21.98 10.56 -23.14
CA GLU A 96 20.99 10.65 -24.23
C GLU A 96 19.56 11.11 -23.94
N LYS A 97 19.02 11.05 -22.71
CA LYS A 97 17.73 11.73 -22.43
C LYS A 97 17.55 12.14 -20.98
N ILE A 98 17.36 13.44 -20.76
CA ILE A 98 16.87 13.96 -19.47
C ILE A 98 15.41 13.51 -19.34
N ILE A 99 15.10 12.78 -18.28
CA ILE A 99 13.71 12.42 -17.95
C ILE A 99 13.16 13.55 -17.08
N GLU A 100 12.19 14.27 -17.63
CA GLU A 100 11.46 15.31 -16.92
C GLU A 100 10.47 14.69 -15.93
N ASP A 101 10.10 15.45 -14.91
CA ASP A 101 9.18 14.98 -13.88
C ASP A 101 7.83 14.55 -14.47
N LEU A 102 7.38 15.18 -15.56
CA LEU A 102 6.15 14.84 -16.27
C LEU A 102 6.21 13.53 -17.07
N ASP A 103 7.42 13.02 -17.34
CA ASP A 103 7.66 11.82 -18.14
C ASP A 103 7.88 10.57 -17.28
N VAL A 104 8.00 10.69 -15.95
CA VAL A 104 8.38 9.60 -15.04
C VAL A 104 7.54 8.33 -15.29
N PHE A 105 6.23 8.48 -15.40
CA PHE A 105 5.35 7.34 -15.62
C PHE A 105 5.44 6.71 -17.01
N GLU A 106 5.99 7.39 -18.01
CA GLU A 106 6.29 6.77 -19.31
C GLU A 106 7.33 5.64 -19.20
N TYR A 107 8.15 5.67 -18.15
CA TYR A 107 9.19 4.68 -17.87
C TYR A 107 8.80 3.69 -16.77
N SER A 108 7.51 3.61 -16.41
CA SER A 108 7.02 2.71 -15.35
C SER A 108 7.39 1.25 -15.60
N THR A 109 7.39 0.78 -16.86
CA THR A 109 7.73 -0.61 -17.20
C THR A 109 9.18 -0.96 -16.87
N CYS A 110 10.12 -0.06 -17.16
CA CYS A 110 11.53 -0.22 -16.77
C CYS A 110 11.69 -0.22 -15.25
N CYS A 111 11.01 0.70 -14.56
CA CYS A 111 11.05 0.77 -13.10
C CYS A 111 10.49 -0.51 -12.45
N TRP A 112 9.38 -1.04 -12.97
CA TRP A 112 8.83 -2.32 -12.52
C TRP A 112 9.76 -3.49 -12.77
N ALA A 113 10.38 -3.55 -13.96
CA ALA A 113 11.35 -4.61 -14.29
C ALA A 113 12.52 -4.62 -13.31
N TYR A 114 13.06 -3.45 -12.98
CA TYR A 114 14.09 -3.29 -11.95
C TYR A 114 13.62 -3.78 -10.59
N LEU A 115 12.48 -3.28 -10.10
CA LEU A 115 11.95 -3.67 -8.79
C LEU A 115 11.69 -5.18 -8.70
N LEU A 116 11.19 -5.80 -9.76
CA LEU A 116 10.99 -7.25 -9.83
C LEU A 116 12.30 -8.03 -9.87
N SER A 117 13.31 -7.51 -10.58
CA SER A 117 14.64 -8.12 -10.67
C SER A 117 15.29 -8.19 -9.29
N GLU A 118 15.33 -7.06 -8.59
CA GLU A 118 15.94 -6.94 -7.26
C GLU A 118 15.17 -7.72 -6.20
N ALA A 119 13.82 -7.69 -6.25
CA ALA A 119 12.98 -8.40 -5.30
C ALA A 119 13.16 -9.93 -5.32
N LYS A 120 13.73 -10.53 -6.39
CA LYS A 120 14.08 -11.97 -6.41
C LYS A 120 15.10 -12.37 -5.35
N SER A 121 15.93 -11.43 -4.92
CA SER A 121 16.96 -11.66 -3.92
C SER A 121 16.50 -11.34 -2.49
N GLU A 122 15.29 -10.81 -2.34
CA GLU A 122 14.74 -10.41 -1.04
C GLU A 122 13.95 -11.55 -0.40
N THR A 123 13.96 -11.61 0.92
CA THR A 123 13.11 -12.52 1.71
C THR A 123 11.99 -11.72 2.38
N SER A 124 10.72 -11.96 2.05
CA SER A 124 9.58 -11.24 2.65
C SER A 124 9.23 -11.63 4.10
N ASP A 125 10.17 -12.18 4.87
CA ASP A 125 9.92 -12.66 6.25
C ASP A 125 9.38 -11.55 7.17
N HIS A 126 9.57 -10.28 6.79
CA HIS A 126 9.08 -9.12 7.53
C HIS A 126 7.75 -8.56 7.03
N GLU A 127 7.19 -9.07 5.93
CA GLU A 127 5.88 -8.67 5.39
C GLU A 127 4.78 -9.57 5.95
N SER A 128 4.52 -9.43 7.25
CA SER A 128 3.41 -10.12 7.90
C SER A 128 2.21 -9.19 8.02
N TYR A 129 1.02 -9.66 7.66
CA TYR A 129 -0.22 -8.89 7.74
C TYR A 129 -1.27 -9.67 8.53
N ALA A 130 -1.85 -9.03 9.55
CA ALA A 130 -2.90 -9.64 10.36
C ALA A 130 -4.26 -8.98 10.11
N PRO A 131 -5.34 -9.79 10.07
CA PRO A 131 -6.68 -9.26 9.95
C PRO A 131 -7.07 -8.50 11.22
N ARG A 132 -7.67 -7.33 11.04
CA ARG A 132 -8.33 -6.53 12.07
C ARG A 132 -9.81 -6.42 11.73
N SER A 133 -10.67 -6.78 12.68
CA SER A 133 -12.11 -6.59 12.51
C SER A 133 -12.46 -5.11 12.52
N LEU A 134 -13.33 -4.70 11.60
CA LEU A 134 -13.94 -3.36 11.53
C LEU A 134 -15.40 -3.39 12.00
N THR A 135 -15.87 -4.55 12.45
CA THR A 135 -17.21 -4.77 12.96
C THR A 135 -17.16 -5.36 14.37
N SER A 136 -18.19 -5.07 15.16
CA SER A 136 -18.44 -5.71 16.45
C SER A 136 -18.79 -7.20 16.28
N ASP A 137 -18.88 -7.92 17.38
CA ASP A 137 -19.28 -9.34 17.41
C ASP A 137 -20.70 -9.54 16.86
N GLU A 138 -21.57 -8.53 17.01
CA GLU A 138 -22.92 -8.50 16.43
C GLU A 138 -22.92 -8.20 14.92
N GLY A 139 -21.75 -8.00 14.32
CA GLY A 139 -21.56 -7.76 12.88
C GLY A 139 -21.84 -6.32 12.44
N SER A 140 -22.16 -5.43 13.38
CA SER A 140 -22.32 -4.00 13.11
C SER A 140 -20.97 -3.31 12.92
N ARG A 141 -20.88 -2.35 12.00
CA ARG A 141 -19.65 -1.58 11.80
C ARG A 141 -19.39 -0.72 13.04
N PHE A 142 -18.14 -0.70 13.51
CA PHE A 142 -17.78 0.17 14.63
C PHE A 142 -18.01 1.64 14.28
N CYS A 143 -18.61 2.37 15.22
CA CYS A 143 -18.84 3.81 15.16
C CYS A 143 -17.92 4.54 16.14
N ASP A 144 -17.81 4.05 17.38
CA ASP A 144 -16.94 4.59 18.41
C ASP A 144 -16.11 3.44 19.03
N PRO A 145 -15.06 2.98 18.31
CA PRO A 145 -14.30 1.80 18.72
C PRO A 145 -13.40 2.13 19.92
N VAL A 146 -13.48 1.28 20.95
CA VAL A 146 -12.70 1.40 22.19
C VAL A 146 -11.98 0.11 22.53
N THR A 147 -10.87 0.24 23.25
CA THR A 147 -10.19 -0.86 23.95
C THR A 147 -10.39 -0.72 25.45
N VAL A 148 -10.29 -1.84 26.16
CA VAL A 148 -10.31 -1.88 27.63
C VAL A 148 -9.01 -2.52 28.08
N THR A 149 -8.30 -1.87 29.01
CA THR A 149 -7.05 -2.42 29.55
C THR A 149 -7.27 -3.83 30.11
N GLY A 150 -6.49 -4.81 29.65
CA GLY A 150 -6.59 -6.21 30.09
C GLY A 150 -7.62 -7.06 29.34
N ILE A 151 -8.40 -6.48 28.42
CA ILE A 151 -9.29 -7.22 27.53
C ILE A 151 -8.71 -7.18 26.12
N PRO A 152 -8.43 -8.34 25.49
CA PRO A 152 -7.97 -8.35 24.11
C PRO A 152 -9.09 -7.92 23.16
N GLY A 153 -8.77 -7.09 22.18
CA GLY A 153 -9.68 -6.72 21.09
C GLY A 153 -10.26 -5.32 21.20
N VAL A 154 -11.18 -5.02 20.27
CA VAL A 154 -11.81 -3.72 20.08
C VAL A 154 -13.31 -3.92 20.22
N LEU A 155 -13.96 -3.00 20.93
CA LEU A 155 -15.37 -3.06 21.30
C LEU A 155 -16.07 -1.78 20.87
N GLU A 156 -17.39 -1.85 20.71
CA GLU A 156 -18.21 -0.66 20.47
C GLU A 156 -18.50 0.04 21.80
N ARG A 157 -18.22 1.35 21.90
CA ARG A 157 -18.36 2.09 23.16
C ARG A 157 -19.78 2.00 23.73
N ALA A 158 -20.80 2.12 22.89
CA ALA A 158 -22.19 2.06 23.31
C ALA A 158 -22.53 0.72 24.00
N VAL A 159 -22.01 -0.39 23.46
CA VAL A 159 -22.20 -1.73 24.03
C VAL A 159 -21.52 -1.86 25.39
N VAL A 160 -20.29 -1.35 25.51
CA VAL A 160 -19.56 -1.41 26.79
C VAL A 160 -20.24 -0.57 27.86
N LEU A 161 -20.70 0.65 27.52
CA LEU A 161 -21.44 1.50 28.45
C LEU A 161 -22.74 0.86 28.94
N GLN A 162 -23.44 0.14 28.06
CA GLN A 162 -24.66 -0.57 28.44
C GLN A 162 -24.34 -1.68 29.45
N LYS A 163 -23.30 -2.48 29.21
CA LYS A 163 -22.83 -3.50 30.15
C LYS A 163 -22.44 -2.94 31.53
N ILE A 164 -21.81 -1.75 31.56
CA ILE A 164 -21.51 -1.05 32.83
C ILE A 164 -22.79 -0.72 33.59
N LYS A 165 -23.80 -0.18 32.90
CA LYS A 165 -25.09 0.18 33.50
C LYS A 165 -25.83 -1.04 34.05
N ASP A 166 -25.76 -2.15 33.33
CA ASP A 166 -26.43 -3.40 33.67
C ASP A 166 -25.68 -4.20 34.76
N GLY A 167 -24.52 -3.72 35.20
CA GLY A 167 -23.69 -4.39 36.20
C GLY A 167 -23.05 -5.68 35.71
N GLU A 168 -22.98 -5.87 34.38
CA GLU A 168 -22.42 -7.05 33.76
C GLU A 168 -20.89 -7.06 33.81
N LYS A 169 -20.30 -8.22 34.07
CA LYS A 169 -18.84 -8.41 33.97
C LYS A 169 -18.47 -8.66 32.51
N ILE A 170 -17.47 -7.92 32.00
CA ILE A 170 -16.87 -8.29 30.72
C ILE A 170 -15.95 -9.49 30.95
N PRO A 171 -16.02 -10.55 30.12
CA PRO A 171 -15.11 -11.69 30.20
C PRO A 171 -13.64 -11.24 30.21
N HIS A 172 -12.82 -11.89 31.05
CA HIS A 172 -11.37 -11.68 31.16
C HIS A 172 -10.88 -10.36 31.81
N TYR A 173 -11.76 -9.53 32.39
CA TYR A 173 -11.33 -8.31 33.11
C TYR A 173 -10.99 -8.60 34.60
N PRO A 174 -9.79 -8.25 35.09
CA PRO A 174 -9.34 -8.59 36.45
C PRO A 174 -9.78 -7.63 37.56
N LYS A 175 -10.39 -6.47 37.25
CA LYS A 175 -10.85 -5.50 38.27
C LYS A 175 -12.36 -5.60 38.52
N GLU A 176 -12.76 -5.40 39.77
CA GLU A 176 -14.12 -5.68 40.28
C GLU A 176 -15.23 -4.77 39.72
N VAL A 177 -14.92 -3.62 39.09
CA VAL A 177 -15.92 -2.77 38.44
C VAL A 177 -15.31 -2.09 37.20
N LEU A 178 -15.87 -2.36 36.03
CA LEU A 178 -15.55 -1.64 34.80
C LEU A 178 -16.13 -0.21 34.91
N ARG A 179 -15.30 0.82 34.76
CA ARG A 179 -15.74 2.23 34.78
C ARG A 179 -15.58 2.83 33.40
N GLU A 180 -16.36 3.86 33.08
CA GLU A 180 -16.22 4.58 31.80
C GLU A 180 -14.79 5.10 31.57
N THR A 181 -14.09 5.49 32.64
CA THR A 181 -12.69 5.93 32.61
C THR A 181 -11.68 4.82 32.26
N SER A 182 -12.13 3.56 32.20
CA SER A 182 -11.29 2.42 31.80
C SER A 182 -11.25 2.23 30.28
N LEU A 183 -12.07 2.98 29.54
CA LEU A 183 -12.16 2.93 28.08
C LEU A 183 -11.07 3.80 27.45
N GLN A 184 -10.33 3.23 26.52
CA GLN A 184 -9.37 3.93 25.68
C GLN A 184 -9.87 3.91 24.24
N ARG A 185 -9.66 4.99 23.49
CA ARG A 185 -10.05 5.01 22.06
C ARG A 185 -9.15 4.07 21.27
N ALA A 186 -9.75 3.25 20.41
CA ALA A 186 -9.02 2.44 19.44
C ALA A 186 -8.68 3.30 18.20
N THR A 187 -7.78 4.28 18.38
CA THR A 187 -7.47 5.29 17.35
C THR A 187 -6.91 4.71 16.06
N ASP A 188 -6.24 3.56 16.12
CA ASP A 188 -5.77 2.81 14.95
C ASP A 188 -6.95 2.31 14.11
N ILE A 189 -7.96 1.69 14.75
CA ILE A 189 -9.18 1.24 14.07
C ILE A 189 -10.00 2.42 13.56
N GLU A 190 -10.14 3.48 14.35
CA GLU A 190 -10.83 4.71 13.94
C GLU A 190 -10.24 5.29 12.64
N LYS A 191 -8.91 5.41 12.57
CA LYS A 191 -8.20 5.87 11.36
C LYS A 191 -8.45 4.95 10.16
N ILE A 192 -8.45 3.63 10.36
CA ILE A 192 -8.75 2.67 9.30
C ILE A 192 -10.20 2.85 8.82
N LEU A 193 -11.17 2.93 9.74
CA LEU A 193 -12.59 3.11 9.42
C LEU A 193 -12.85 4.36 8.58
N LEU A 194 -12.15 5.46 8.88
CA LEU A 194 -12.20 6.72 8.13
C LEU A 194 -11.53 6.65 6.75
N SER A 195 -10.60 5.70 6.57
CA SER A 195 -9.76 5.61 5.36
C SER A 195 -10.26 4.57 4.36
N VAL A 196 -11.27 3.77 4.69
CA VAL A 196 -11.72 2.63 3.88
C VAL A 196 -13.22 2.64 3.61
N HIS A 197 -13.64 1.95 2.55
CA HIS A 197 -15.05 1.88 2.19
C HIS A 197 -15.89 1.19 3.30
N PRO A 198 -17.12 1.69 3.60
CA PRO A 198 -17.97 1.13 4.65
C PRO A 198 -18.32 -0.36 4.51
N SER A 199 -18.25 -0.92 3.30
CA SER A 199 -18.51 -2.33 3.04
C SER A 199 -17.40 -3.28 3.52
N LEU A 200 -16.19 -2.76 3.81
CA LEU A 200 -15.10 -3.59 4.33
C LEU A 200 -15.34 -3.93 5.80
N LYS A 201 -15.43 -5.22 6.10
CA LYS A 201 -15.61 -5.74 7.47
C LYS A 201 -14.30 -6.09 8.15
N THR A 202 -13.24 -6.30 7.38
CA THR A 202 -11.92 -6.70 7.88
C THR A 202 -10.87 -5.94 7.11
N TYR A 203 -9.81 -5.54 7.80
CA TYR A 203 -8.66 -4.86 7.20
C TYR A 203 -7.37 -5.58 7.61
N TYR A 204 -6.53 -5.92 6.63
CA TYR A 204 -5.27 -6.60 6.90
C TYR A 204 -4.18 -5.57 7.15
N LEU A 205 -3.79 -5.38 8.40
CA LEU A 205 -2.77 -4.41 8.78
C LEU A 205 -1.41 -5.09 8.89
N SER A 206 -0.37 -4.44 8.36
CA SER A 206 1.02 -4.89 8.55
C SER A 206 1.34 -5.04 10.04
N MET A 207 1.77 -6.24 10.44
CA MET A 207 2.40 -6.54 11.72
C MET A 207 3.87 -6.12 11.63
N SER A 208 4.10 -4.82 11.42
CA SER A 208 5.44 -4.27 11.38
C SER A 208 6.11 -4.51 12.75
N HIS A 209 7.12 -5.37 12.76
CA HIS A 209 8.13 -5.34 13.82
C HIS A 209 8.88 -4.02 13.66
N ALA A 210 9.04 -3.26 14.75
CA ALA A 210 9.68 -1.95 14.79
C ALA A 210 11.15 -1.92 14.29
N SER A 211 11.65 -3.00 13.70
CA SER A 211 13.03 -3.24 13.30
C SER A 211 13.35 -2.96 11.84
N VAL A 212 12.37 -2.76 10.95
CA VAL A 212 12.67 -2.50 9.52
C VAL A 212 12.74 -1.01 9.25
N THR A 213 13.96 -0.47 9.31
CA THR A 213 14.28 0.89 8.87
C THR A 213 14.34 0.92 7.34
N GLY A 214 13.54 1.78 6.70
CA GLY A 214 13.63 2.02 5.26
C GLY A 214 14.95 2.70 4.87
N LEU A 215 15.37 2.49 3.63
CA LEU A 215 16.55 3.12 3.04
C LEU A 215 16.30 4.59 2.64
N ASN A 216 15.06 5.07 2.74
CA ASN A 216 14.65 6.45 2.39
C ASN A 216 15.16 6.86 1.00
N PHE A 217 14.93 6.00 0.01
CA PHE A 217 15.35 6.19 -1.38
C PHE A 217 16.87 6.20 -1.61
N TYR A 218 17.68 5.75 -0.64
CA TYR A 218 19.10 5.49 -0.86
C TYR A 218 19.29 4.23 -1.74
N ILE A 219 19.13 4.42 -3.04
CA ILE A 219 19.27 3.36 -4.05
C ILE A 219 20.71 3.40 -4.57
N ASN A 220 21.41 2.25 -4.49
CA ASN A 220 22.73 2.12 -5.09
C ASN A 220 22.58 2.11 -6.63
N THR A 221 22.60 3.30 -7.22
CA THR A 221 22.41 3.55 -8.66
C THR A 221 23.63 3.19 -9.50
N GLN A 222 24.43 2.19 -9.09
CA GLN A 222 25.53 1.66 -9.90
C GLN A 222 25.04 1.01 -11.21
N LYS A 223 23.76 0.59 -11.27
CA LYS A 223 23.12 0.12 -12.51
C LYS A 223 22.69 1.32 -13.35
N ALA A 224 23.14 1.36 -14.60
CA ALA A 224 22.75 2.38 -15.55
C ALA A 224 21.30 2.17 -16.02
N PHE A 225 20.65 3.21 -16.53
CA PHE A 225 19.32 3.10 -17.14
C PHE A 225 19.26 2.06 -18.26
N GLY A 226 20.36 1.86 -19.00
CA GLY A 226 20.49 0.79 -20.00
C GLY A 226 20.31 -0.61 -19.41
N ASP A 227 20.73 -0.84 -18.15
CA ASP A 227 20.57 -2.13 -17.48
C ASP A 227 19.10 -2.42 -17.16
N MET A 228 18.30 -1.40 -16.82
CA MET A 228 16.86 -1.55 -16.58
C MET A 228 16.10 -1.91 -17.87
N ALA A 229 16.52 -1.36 -19.01
CA ALA A 229 15.94 -1.70 -20.31
C ALA A 229 16.26 -3.16 -20.73
N GLU A 230 17.44 -3.65 -20.36
CA GLU A 230 17.79 -5.08 -20.52
C GLU A 230 16.98 -5.97 -19.58
N GLU A 231 16.80 -5.57 -18.31
CA GLU A 231 15.96 -6.29 -17.34
C GLU A 231 14.50 -6.41 -17.80
N LEU A 232 13.97 -5.41 -18.52
CA LEU A 232 12.63 -5.46 -19.10
C LEU A 232 12.45 -6.65 -20.07
N LYS A 233 13.52 -7.10 -20.74
CA LYS A 233 13.45 -8.30 -21.60
C LYS A 233 13.13 -9.57 -20.83
N ALA A 234 13.46 -9.63 -19.53
CA ALA A 234 13.11 -10.75 -18.66
C ALA A 234 11.61 -10.76 -18.27
N PHE A 235 10.90 -9.65 -18.48
CA PHE A 235 9.49 -9.47 -18.15
C PHE A 235 8.68 -9.01 -19.37
N PRO A 236 8.59 -9.83 -20.44
CA PRO A 236 7.92 -9.44 -21.67
C PRO A 236 6.45 -9.10 -21.48
N GLN A 237 5.83 -9.57 -20.39
CA GLN A 237 4.45 -9.25 -20.07
C GLN A 237 4.23 -7.77 -19.73
N LEU A 238 5.28 -7.04 -19.31
CA LEU A 238 5.25 -5.60 -19.04
C LEU A 238 5.31 -4.76 -20.32
N ASN A 239 5.68 -5.34 -21.47
CA ASN A 239 5.62 -4.65 -22.76
C ASN A 239 4.16 -4.53 -23.21
N VAL A 240 3.46 -3.56 -22.63
CA VAL A 240 2.12 -3.16 -23.06
C VAL A 240 2.29 -2.10 -24.11
N SER A 241 1.87 -2.39 -25.33
CA SER A 241 1.60 -1.34 -26.30
C SER A 241 0.54 -0.41 -25.69
N PRO A 242 0.74 0.92 -25.70
CA PRO A 242 -0.32 1.84 -25.30
C PRO A 242 -1.58 1.47 -26.09
N PRO A 243 -2.78 1.51 -25.48
CA PRO A 243 -4.00 1.31 -26.23
C PRO A 243 -4.00 2.26 -27.43
N LEU A 244 -4.27 1.72 -28.61
CA LEU A 244 -4.41 2.50 -29.84
C LEU A 244 -5.33 3.68 -29.53
N ARG A 245 -4.88 4.91 -29.78
CA ARG A 245 -5.77 6.08 -29.72
C ARG A 245 -6.97 5.76 -30.61
N LEU A 246 -8.13 5.50 -30.00
CA LEU A 246 -9.38 5.51 -30.73
C LEU A 246 -9.47 6.93 -31.30
N LYS A 247 -9.51 7.04 -32.63
CA LYS A 247 -9.68 8.32 -33.31
C LYS A 247 -10.93 9.00 -32.77
N ASP A 248 -10.82 10.29 -32.52
CA ASP A 248 -11.93 11.19 -32.19
C ASP A 248 -13.09 11.05 -33.19
#